data_AF-A0A8S4RCC8-F1
#
_entry.id   AF-A0A8S4RCC8-F1
#
_cell.length_a   1.000
_cell.length_b   1.000
_cell.length_c   1.000
_cell.angle_alpha   90.00
_cell.angle_beta   90.00
_cell.angle_gamma   90.00
#
_symmetry.space_group_name_H-M   'P 1'
#
loop_
_entity.id
_entity.type
_entity.pdbx_description
1 polymer ?
#
loop_
_entity_poly.entity_id
_entity_poly.type
_entity_poly.pdbx_seq_one_letter_code
_entity_poly.pdbx_strand_id
1 'polypeptide(L)'
;MPKHKRSQGKLESSSSDSDEGPVDRNVPPEKKAKMGSRTDAKEPTWVLQGKKLVKIREFKGKVYIDIREFYEKNGELLPGKKGISLTPELWKKLLSLGDEINEAINKT
;
A
#
# COMPACT_ATOMS: atom_id res chain seq x y z
N MET A 1 -2.20 -49.42 -20.34
CA MET A 1 -3.66 -49.34 -20.12
C MET A 1 -4.14 -47.96 -20.56
N PRO A 2 -4.97 -47.82 -21.61
CA PRO A 2 -5.57 -46.53 -21.96
C PRO A 2 -7.10 -46.55 -21.83
N LYS A 3 -7.74 -45.55 -21.21
CA LYS A 3 -9.13 -45.13 -21.52
C LYS A 3 -9.39 -43.66 -21.16
N HIS A 4 -9.75 -42.87 -22.18
CA HIS A 4 -10.44 -41.58 -22.09
C HIS A 4 -11.97 -41.78 -21.95
N LYS A 5 -12.64 -40.69 -21.51
CA LYS A 5 -13.95 -40.15 -21.99
C LYS A 5 -15.23 -40.42 -21.17
N ARG A 6 -15.86 -39.32 -20.72
CA ARG A 6 -17.31 -39.10 -20.47
C ARG A 6 -17.49 -37.58 -20.35
N SER A 7 -18.07 -36.78 -21.25
CA SER A 7 -19.34 -36.72 -21.98
C SER A 7 -20.54 -36.24 -21.16
N GLN A 8 -21.13 -35.13 -21.65
CA GLN A 8 -22.48 -34.57 -21.40
C GLN A 8 -22.64 -33.83 -20.06
N GLY A 9 -23.17 -32.62 -19.96
CA GLY A 9 -24.05 -31.84 -20.84
C GLY A 9 -25.24 -31.35 -20.00
N LYS A 10 -25.75 -30.14 -20.34
CA LYS A 10 -27.14 -29.65 -20.14
C LYS A 10 -27.24 -28.27 -19.45
N LEU A 11 -27.39 -27.25 -20.29
CA LEU A 11 -28.21 -26.06 -20.02
C LEU A 11 -29.65 -26.51 -19.74
N GLU A 12 -30.37 -25.78 -18.89
CA GLU A 12 -31.71 -25.22 -19.13
C GLU A 12 -32.29 -24.66 -17.83
N SER A 13 -32.90 -23.49 -17.97
CA SER A 13 -33.68 -22.70 -17.02
C SER A 13 -34.94 -23.38 -16.49
N SER A 14 -35.40 -23.03 -15.27
CA SER A 14 -36.82 -22.79 -14.98
C SER A 14 -37.06 -22.18 -13.60
N SER A 15 -38.10 -21.36 -13.56
CA SER A 15 -38.71 -20.56 -12.48
C SER A 15 -39.11 -21.32 -11.22
N SER A 16 -39.05 -20.66 -10.05
CA SER A 16 -40.18 -20.66 -9.10
C SER A 16 -40.02 -19.56 -8.06
N ASP A 17 -41.13 -18.86 -7.83
CA ASP A 17 -41.35 -17.74 -6.91
C ASP A 17 -41.61 -18.22 -5.45
N SER A 18 -41.52 -17.27 -4.51
CA SER A 18 -42.03 -17.25 -3.12
C SER A 18 -41.09 -17.71 -1.99
N ASP A 19 -40.71 -16.77 -1.11
CA ASP A 19 -41.36 -16.58 0.21
C ASP A 19 -40.59 -15.53 1.05
N GLU A 20 -41.26 -14.44 1.43
CA GLU A 20 -40.75 -13.40 2.34
C GLU A 20 -40.97 -13.81 3.80
N GLY A 21 -39.88 -14.07 4.53
CA GLY A 21 -39.86 -14.15 5.98
C GLY A 21 -38.73 -13.29 6.57
N PRO A 22 -38.96 -12.49 7.63
CA PRO A 22 -37.95 -11.58 8.14
C PRO A 22 -37.03 -12.32 9.11
N VAL A 23 -35.76 -12.48 8.77
CA VAL A 23 -34.73 -12.93 9.71
C VAL A 23 -33.50 -12.04 9.65
N ASP A 24 -33.45 -11.15 10.64
CA ASP A 24 -32.28 -10.40 11.10
C ASP A 24 -31.04 -11.30 11.16
N ARG A 25 -30.06 -11.02 10.29
CA ARG A 25 -28.73 -11.62 10.37
C ARG A 25 -27.67 -10.65 9.86
N ASN A 26 -27.28 -9.74 10.74
CA ASN A 26 -25.92 -9.22 10.93
C ASN A 26 -24.98 -9.40 9.72
N VAL A 27 -24.96 -8.43 8.81
CA VAL A 27 -24.09 -8.39 7.63
C VAL A 27 -22.62 -8.30 8.09
N PRO A 28 -21.73 -9.26 7.76
CA PRO A 28 -20.30 -9.07 7.96
C PRO A 28 -19.85 -7.87 7.11
N PRO A 29 -19.03 -6.94 7.64
CA PRO A 29 -18.66 -5.77 6.87
C PRO A 29 -17.88 -6.21 5.63
N GLU A 30 -18.50 -6.02 4.46
CA GLU A 30 -17.83 -6.16 3.17
C GLU A 30 -16.58 -5.27 3.18
N LYS A 31 -15.42 -5.92 3.14
CA LYS A 31 -14.15 -5.26 2.84
C LYS A 31 -14.27 -4.69 1.43
N LYS A 32 -14.73 -3.44 1.31
CA LYS A 32 -14.55 -2.64 0.11
C LYS A 32 -13.06 -2.36 -0.05
N ALA A 33 -12.39 -3.28 -0.74
CA ALA A 33 -11.12 -3.03 -1.40
C ALA A 33 -11.37 -1.93 -2.44
N LYS A 34 -11.24 -0.66 -2.04
CA LYS A 34 -11.15 0.43 -3.01
C LYS A 34 -9.76 0.39 -3.63
N MET A 35 -9.75 -0.24 -4.80
CA MET A 35 -8.72 -0.14 -5.83
C MET A 35 -8.34 1.33 -6.06
N GLY A 36 -7.04 1.56 -6.27
CA GLY A 36 -6.40 2.85 -6.24
C GLY A 36 -7.00 3.88 -7.19
N SER A 37 -7.23 5.07 -6.64
CA SER A 37 -7.13 6.33 -7.36
C SER A 37 -5.68 6.79 -7.24
N ARG A 38 -4.80 6.30 -8.12
CA ARG A 38 -3.52 6.95 -8.38
C ARG A 38 -3.80 8.21 -9.17
N THR A 39 -4.27 9.25 -8.48
CA THR A 39 -4.05 10.61 -8.95
C THR A 39 -2.54 10.82 -8.94
N ASP A 40 -1.97 11.01 -10.12
CA ASP A 40 -0.56 11.32 -10.40
C ASP A 40 -0.17 12.72 -9.87
N ALA A 41 -0.69 13.09 -8.70
CA ALA A 41 -0.16 14.19 -7.91
C ALA A 41 1.19 13.70 -7.39
N LYS A 42 2.25 14.02 -8.13
CA LYS A 42 3.64 13.75 -7.80
C LYS A 42 3.86 13.94 -6.30
N GLU A 43 3.99 12.82 -5.57
CA GLU A 43 4.21 12.84 -4.13
C GLU A 43 5.38 13.79 -3.81
N PRO A 44 5.24 14.68 -2.80
CA PRO A 44 6.31 15.60 -2.42
C PRO A 44 7.61 14.82 -2.20
N THR A 45 8.64 15.17 -2.97
CA THR A 45 9.90 14.42 -3.03
C THR A 45 11.08 15.38 -2.94
N TRP A 46 12.03 15.06 -2.07
CA TRP A 46 13.30 15.78 -1.92
C TRP A 46 14.47 14.82 -2.13
N VAL A 47 15.55 15.30 -2.75
CA VAL A 47 16.76 14.51 -2.99
C VAL A 47 17.77 14.82 -1.89
N LEU A 48 18.29 13.78 -1.21
CA LEU A 48 19.39 13.92 -0.26
C LEU A 48 20.75 13.78 -0.96
N GLN A 49 20.97 12.65 -1.63
CA GLN A 49 22.20 12.35 -2.34
C GLN A 49 21.97 11.24 -3.37
N GLY A 50 22.23 11.50 -4.65
CA GLY A 50 22.02 10.52 -5.71
C GLY A 50 20.58 9.97 -5.70
N LYS A 51 20.42 8.67 -5.47
CA LYS A 51 19.12 7.99 -5.40
C LYS A 51 18.55 7.87 -3.97
N LYS A 52 19.13 8.56 -2.98
CA LYS A 52 18.57 8.68 -1.62
C LYS A 52 17.58 9.83 -1.57
N LEU A 53 16.31 9.51 -1.34
CA LEU A 53 15.19 10.46 -1.40
C LEU A 53 14.44 10.52 -0.07
N VAL A 54 13.84 11.68 0.21
CA VAL A 54 12.77 11.83 1.19
C VAL A 54 11.45 12.00 0.44
N LYS A 55 10.41 11.24 0.80
CA LYS A 55 9.08 11.33 0.19
C LYS A 55 7.98 11.37 1.23
N ILE A 56 6.95 12.18 1.01
CA ILE A 56 5.69 12.09 1.77
C ILE A 56 4.73 11.23 0.96
N ARG A 57 4.31 10.10 1.55
CA ARG A 57 3.40 9.14 0.92
C ARG A 57 2.18 8.88 1.79
N GLU A 58 1.06 8.57 1.16
CA GLU A 58 -0.13 8.09 1.85
C GLU A 58 -0.30 6.58 1.64
N PHE A 59 -0.48 5.83 2.72
CA PHE A 59 -0.73 4.40 2.66
C PHE A 59 -1.82 4.00 3.63
N LYS A 60 -2.91 3.45 3.10
CA LYS A 60 -4.09 3.01 3.88
C LYS A 60 -4.63 4.14 4.78
N GLY A 61 -4.75 5.35 4.26
CA GLY A 61 -5.27 6.51 4.98
C GLY A 61 -4.32 7.10 6.03
N LYS A 62 -3.04 6.69 6.03
CA LYS A 62 -2.01 7.22 6.93
C LYS A 62 -0.87 7.83 6.14
N VAL A 63 -0.40 8.98 6.61
CA VAL A 63 0.75 9.69 6.04
C VAL A 63 2.04 9.12 6.62
N TYR A 64 3.03 8.93 5.75
CA TYR A 64 4.37 8.49 6.10
C TYR A 64 5.42 9.36 5.43
N ILE A 65 6.53 9.58 6.15
CA ILE A 65 7.73 10.24 5.64
C ILE A 65 8.75 9.14 5.38
N ASP A 66 9.00 8.82 4.12
CA ASP A 66 9.95 7.79 3.71
C ASP A 66 11.33 8.41 3.45
N ILE A 67 12.37 7.91 4.11
CA ILE A 67 13.77 8.27 3.89
C ILE A 67 14.46 7.01 3.37
N ARG A 68 14.72 6.94 2.05
CA ARG A 68 15.04 5.67 1.38
C ARG A 68 15.98 5.82 0.19
N GLU A 69 16.80 4.79 0.00
CA GLU A 69 17.59 4.59 -1.22
C GLU A 69 16.73 3.90 -2.28
N PHE A 70 16.52 4.57 -3.40
CA PHE A 70 15.83 4.03 -4.56
C PHE A 70 16.82 3.37 -5.50
N TYR A 71 16.37 2.34 -6.21
CA TYR A 71 17.11 1.76 -7.33
C TYR A 71 16.36 2.03 -8.62
N GLU A 72 17.06 1.91 -9.74
CA GLU A 72 16.46 2.09 -11.05
C GLU A 72 16.33 0.76 -11.74
N LYS A 73 15.17 0.52 -12.34
CA LYS A 73 14.90 -0.67 -13.14
C LYS A 73 14.04 -0.25 -14.31
N ASN A 74 14.51 -0.49 -15.53
CA ASN A 74 13.81 -0.12 -16.77
C ASN A 74 13.45 1.38 -16.85
N GLY A 75 14.31 2.26 -16.32
CA GLY A 75 14.07 3.71 -16.28
C GLY A 75 13.12 4.19 -15.17
N GLU A 76 12.59 3.29 -14.34
CA GLU A 76 11.73 3.64 -13.21
C GLU A 76 12.50 3.60 -11.88
N LEU A 77 12.31 4.62 -11.04
CA LEU A 77 12.83 4.66 -9.67
C LEU A 77 11.92 3.91 -8.71
N LEU A 78 12.40 2.78 -8.20
CA LEU A 78 11.70 1.90 -7.29
C LEU A 78 12.31 1.96 -5.87
N PRO A 79 11.48 1.87 -4.81
CA PRO A 79 11.97 1.90 -3.44
C PRO A 79 12.85 0.68 -3.15
N GLY A 80 14.07 0.90 -2.66
CA GLY A 80 14.97 -0.17 -2.24
C GLY A 80 14.70 -0.66 -0.81
N LYS A 81 15.42 -1.71 -0.39
CA LYS A 81 15.33 -2.27 0.96
C LYS A 81 15.91 -1.32 2.04
N LYS A 82 16.91 -0.50 1.67
CA LYS A 82 17.58 0.44 2.57
C LYS A 82 16.76 1.70 2.77
N GLY A 83 16.25 1.91 3.99
CA GLY A 83 15.49 3.10 4.34
C GLY A 83 14.45 2.82 5.41
N ILE A 84 13.82 3.88 5.90
CA ILE A 84 12.79 3.82 6.94
C ILE A 84 11.59 4.70 6.54
N SER A 85 10.39 4.23 6.87
CA SER A 85 9.17 5.06 6.81
C SER A 85 8.83 5.50 8.22
N LEU A 86 8.85 6.80 8.47
CA LEU A 86 8.51 7.41 9.74
C LEU A 86 7.04 7.85 9.73
N THR A 87 6.39 7.77 10.90
CA THR A 87 5.12 8.48 11.11
C THR A 87 5.40 9.97 11.35
N PRO A 88 4.39 10.85 11.22
CA PRO A 88 4.55 12.28 11.50
C PRO A 88 5.06 12.56 12.93
N GLU A 89 4.69 11.74 13.91
CA GLU A 89 5.13 11.87 15.31
C GLU A 89 6.63 11.57 15.44
N LEU A 90 7.11 10.48 14.84
CA LEU A 90 8.53 10.12 14.84
C LEU A 90 9.38 11.16 14.09
N TRP A 91 8.86 11.70 12.99
CA TRP A 91 9.53 12.78 12.25
C TRP A 91 9.70 14.04 13.12
N LYS A 92 8.64 14.48 13.80
CA LYS A 92 8.73 15.62 14.73
C LYS A 92 9.72 15.36 15.87
N LYS A 93 9.73 14.14 16.42
CA LYS A 93 10.69 13.77 17.46
C LYS A 93 12.13 13.81 16.93
N LEU A 94 12.39 13.31 15.72
CA LEU A 94 13.70 13.40 15.09
C LEU A 94 14.15 14.86 14.93
N LEU A 95 13.27 15.74 14.46
CA LEU A 95 13.57 17.17 14.33
C LEU A 95 13.89 17.82 15.69
N SER A 96 13.17 17.44 16.75
CA SER A 96 13.45 17.97 18.10
C SER A 96 14.82 17.56 18.66
N LEU A 97 15.38 16.46 18.16
CA LEU A 97 16.71 15.97 18.53
C LEU A 97 17.81 16.50 17.60
N GLY A 98 17.45 17.30 16.58
CA GLY A 98 18.37 17.72 15.53
C GLY A 98 19.60 18.47 16.07
N ASP A 99 19.39 19.40 17.00
CA ASP A 99 20.48 20.20 17.58
C ASP A 99 21.46 19.35 18.40
N GLU A 100 20.94 18.44 19.24
CA GLU A 100 21.77 17.50 20.02
C GLU A 100 22.58 16.58 19.09
N ILE A 101 21.96 16.09 18.01
CA ILE A 101 22.63 15.27 16.99
C ILE A 101 23.72 16.08 16.27
N ASN A 102 23.43 17.32 15.88
CA ASN A 102 24.39 18.20 15.21
C ASN A 102 25.61 18.49 16.09
N GLU A 103 25.40 18.74 17.39
CA GLU A 103 26.48 18.92 18.35
C GLU A 103 27.34 17.65 18.46
N ALA A 104 26.72 16.46 18.51
CA ALA A 104 27.44 15.19 18.57
C ALA A 104 28.28 14.92 17.32
N ILE A 105 27.77 15.25 16.12
CA ILE A 105 28.51 15.11 14.85
C ILE A 105 29.78 15.97 14.85
N ASN A 106 29.68 17.23 15.30
CA ASN A 106 30.80 18.17 15.28
C ASN A 106 31.90 17.87 16.32
N LYS A 107 31.62 16.99 17.29
CA LYS A 107 32.61 16.55 18.30
C LYS A 107 33.43 15.34 17.85
N THR A 108 33.08 14.72 16.72
CA THR A 108 33.77 13.54 16.17
C THR A 108 34.71 13.97 15.05
#